data_AF-E9T676-F1
#
_entry.id   AF-E9T676-F1
#
_cell.length_a   1.000
_cell.length_b   1.000
_cell.length_c   1.000
_cell.angle_alpha   90.00
_cell.angle_beta   90.00
_cell.angle_gamma   90.00
#
_symmetry.space_group_name_H-M   'P 1'
#
loop_
_entity.id
_entity.type
_entity.pdbx_description
1 polymer ?
#
loop_
_entity_poly.entity_id
_entity_poly.type
_entity_poly.pdbx_seq_one_letter_code
_entity_poly.pdbx_strand_id
1 'polypeptide(L)'
;MRLSADLPPSRLDGGLRTLSNAANHSVLWMGVAAGMGLAGGRARRAAVRGVLAVAGASAVSNAVLKPVFPRRRPPAGTPEFTVRRGLPAPRSSSFPSGHSASAAAFATAVALEYPAAGVALAPLAAAVAYSRVHTGVHWPSDIAVGAGVGAAVALATRRWWAVRDEEPATLGPDRTTQALVEGDGMVVFVNPGSGSDDDAVRTEVEQALPKARIVEFDGDRDFAAQIDEIVAARSPKALGVCGGDGTVVTVAAAAVRHDLPLAVFPGGTLNHFARDAGVGDVASTAAAIADGSAELVDLGRIRVDGGEEATFVNTASLGGYPDSVRLRERWQPRLGKWPAAALAMARVLKSAQPLKVTIDGAEHAIWMLFVGNGRYTPSDQVPMSRPEIHRGTLDVRYLLADHRFSRIRLVAAALTGTLGTSPTYAHRNALSVSIEIDGDPVALATDGEVVADGRRFEFRSEPRRVVLYRRL
;
A
#
# COMPACT_ATOMS: atom_id res chain seq x y z
N MET A 1 -40.41 -23.20 15.29
CA MET A 1 -39.43 -23.25 14.16
C MET A 1 -39.65 -24.47 13.25
N ARG A 2 -40.90 -24.81 12.90
CA ARG A 2 -41.25 -25.76 11.81
C ARG A 2 -41.26 -25.08 10.42
N LEU A 3 -41.33 -23.74 10.40
CA LEU A 3 -41.55 -22.91 9.21
C LEU A 3 -40.60 -23.12 8.02
N SER A 4 -39.30 -23.42 8.21
CA SER A 4 -38.41 -23.70 7.06
C SER A 4 -38.68 -25.07 6.42
N ALA A 5 -39.20 -26.02 7.21
CA ALA A 5 -39.65 -27.34 6.72
C ALA A 5 -40.93 -27.24 5.92
N ASP A 6 -41.79 -26.30 6.27
CA ASP A 6 -43.13 -26.14 5.71
C ASP A 6 -43.14 -25.35 4.38
N LEU A 7 -41.99 -24.82 3.93
CA LEU A 7 -41.91 -24.16 2.63
C LEU A 7 -42.09 -25.20 1.49
N PRO A 8 -42.90 -24.93 0.45
CA PRO A 8 -43.08 -25.85 -0.67
C PRO A 8 -41.83 -25.92 -1.58
N PRO A 9 -41.62 -27.02 -2.33
CA PRO A 9 -40.59 -27.10 -3.35
C PRO A 9 -40.76 -25.97 -4.38
N SER A 10 -39.64 -25.36 -4.79
CA SER A 10 -39.67 -24.20 -5.68
C SER A 10 -38.66 -24.32 -6.82
N ARG A 11 -38.87 -23.56 -7.91
CA ARG A 11 -37.89 -23.46 -9.01
C ARG A 11 -36.54 -22.89 -8.55
N LEU A 12 -36.50 -22.22 -7.40
CA LEU A 12 -35.29 -21.67 -6.79
C LEU A 12 -34.42 -22.75 -6.14
N ASP A 13 -34.96 -23.93 -5.86
CA ASP A 13 -34.26 -25.00 -5.13
C ASP A 13 -33.02 -25.48 -5.89
N GLY A 14 -33.12 -25.61 -7.22
CA GLY A 14 -31.99 -25.98 -8.09
C GLY A 14 -30.89 -24.92 -8.09
N GLY A 15 -31.26 -23.65 -8.29
CA GLY A 15 -30.31 -22.52 -8.31
C GLY A 15 -29.60 -22.34 -6.96
N LEU A 16 -30.33 -22.42 -5.85
CA LEU A 16 -29.75 -22.30 -4.50
C LEU A 16 -28.84 -23.47 -4.13
N ARG A 17 -29.12 -24.68 -4.62
CA ARG A 17 -28.19 -25.83 -4.48
C ARG A 17 -26.90 -25.60 -5.26
N THR A 18 -26.99 -25.16 -6.52
CA THR A 18 -25.81 -24.83 -7.33
C THR A 18 -24.98 -23.73 -6.67
N LEU A 19 -25.62 -22.68 -6.18
CA LEU A 19 -24.97 -21.59 -5.44
C LEU A 19 -24.29 -22.10 -4.16
N SER A 20 -24.99 -22.93 -3.38
CA SER A 20 -24.40 -23.51 -2.17
C SER A 20 -23.21 -24.42 -2.48
N ASN A 21 -23.22 -25.12 -3.62
CA ASN A 21 -22.12 -25.97 -4.06
C ASN A 21 -20.92 -25.16 -4.53
N ALA A 22 -21.15 -24.10 -5.31
CA ALA A 22 -20.10 -23.17 -5.73
C ALA A 22 -19.41 -22.49 -4.53
N ALA A 23 -20.15 -22.26 -3.43
CA ALA A 23 -19.60 -21.71 -2.20
C ALA A 23 -18.83 -22.72 -1.34
N ASN A 24 -18.81 -24.03 -1.67
CA ASN A 24 -18.02 -25.01 -0.94
C ASN A 24 -16.53 -24.71 -1.06
N HIS A 25 -15.79 -24.96 0.02
CA HIS A 25 -14.34 -24.67 0.13
C HIS A 25 -13.97 -23.21 -0.24
N SER A 26 -14.93 -22.29 -0.18
CA SER A 26 -14.76 -20.89 -0.59
C SER A 26 -14.38 -20.69 -2.07
N VAL A 27 -14.62 -21.67 -2.95
CA VAL A 27 -14.23 -21.60 -4.38
C VAL A 27 -14.85 -20.38 -5.07
N LEU A 28 -16.13 -20.11 -4.83
CA LEU A 28 -16.80 -18.90 -5.34
C LEU A 28 -16.02 -17.63 -5.00
N TRP A 29 -15.60 -17.47 -3.74
CA TRP A 29 -14.89 -16.28 -3.28
C TRP A 29 -13.47 -16.21 -3.83
N MET A 30 -12.79 -17.34 -3.99
CA MET A 30 -11.47 -17.39 -4.65
C MET A 30 -11.57 -17.01 -6.13
N GLY A 31 -12.62 -17.43 -6.83
CA GLY A 31 -12.88 -17.03 -8.22
C GLY A 31 -13.12 -15.53 -8.36
N VAL A 32 -13.96 -14.96 -7.49
CA VAL A 32 -14.18 -13.49 -7.43
C VAL A 32 -12.87 -12.76 -7.11
N ALA A 33 -12.09 -13.25 -6.13
CA ALA A 33 -10.80 -12.68 -5.79
C ALA A 33 -9.80 -12.71 -6.95
N ALA A 34 -9.76 -13.79 -7.73
CA ALA A 34 -8.91 -13.91 -8.90
C ALA A 34 -9.29 -12.86 -9.96
N GLY A 35 -10.58 -12.72 -10.28
CA GLY A 35 -11.06 -11.70 -11.22
C GLY A 35 -10.73 -10.27 -10.77
N MET A 36 -10.96 -9.96 -9.49
CA MET A 36 -10.59 -8.68 -8.90
C MET A 36 -9.06 -8.46 -8.88
N GLY A 37 -8.28 -9.52 -8.69
CA GLY A 37 -6.82 -9.49 -8.72
C GLY A 37 -6.27 -9.10 -10.10
N LEU A 38 -6.90 -9.59 -11.17
CA LEU A 38 -6.55 -9.24 -12.55
C LEU A 38 -6.82 -7.75 -12.85
N ALA A 39 -7.90 -7.18 -12.32
CA ALA A 39 -8.22 -5.76 -12.51
C ALA A 39 -7.22 -4.77 -11.87
N GLY A 40 -6.35 -5.23 -10.96
CA GLY A 40 -5.31 -4.39 -10.36
C GLY A 40 -5.82 -3.37 -9.33
N GLY A 41 -4.95 -2.42 -8.96
CA GLY A 41 -5.28 -1.28 -8.07
C GLY A 41 -6.03 -1.66 -6.79
N ARG A 42 -7.10 -0.89 -6.49
CA ARG A 42 -7.98 -1.12 -5.32
C ARG A 42 -8.68 -2.49 -5.35
N ALA A 43 -9.03 -3.01 -6.53
CA ALA A 43 -9.69 -4.30 -6.65
C ALA A 43 -8.77 -5.44 -6.22
N ARG A 44 -7.49 -5.40 -6.61
CA ARG A 44 -6.48 -6.37 -6.17
C ARG A 44 -6.24 -6.31 -4.67
N ARG A 45 -6.17 -5.11 -4.07
CA ARG A 45 -6.05 -4.95 -2.60
C ARG A 45 -7.27 -5.55 -1.88
N ALA A 46 -8.47 -5.24 -2.36
CA ALA A 46 -9.72 -5.79 -1.85
C ALA A 46 -9.75 -7.33 -1.94
N ALA A 47 -9.27 -7.90 -3.04
CA ALA A 47 -9.16 -9.34 -3.23
C ALA A 47 -8.22 -10.00 -2.22
N VAL A 48 -7.01 -9.46 -2.04
CA VAL A 48 -6.03 -9.99 -1.08
C VAL A 48 -6.59 -9.93 0.34
N ARG A 49 -7.14 -8.78 0.74
CA ARG A 49 -7.78 -8.62 2.05
C ARG A 49 -8.95 -9.59 2.24
N GLY A 50 -9.77 -9.78 1.19
CA GLY A 50 -10.87 -10.74 1.17
C GLY A 50 -10.41 -12.18 1.38
N VAL A 51 -9.35 -12.61 0.69
CA VAL A 51 -8.77 -13.96 0.86
C VAL A 51 -8.23 -14.17 2.27
N LEU A 52 -7.51 -13.18 2.82
CA LEU A 52 -7.01 -13.24 4.20
C LEU A 52 -8.16 -13.29 5.22
N ALA A 53 -9.21 -12.50 5.02
CA ALA A 53 -10.39 -12.51 5.88
C ALA A 53 -11.14 -13.84 5.82
N VAL A 54 -11.30 -14.45 4.64
CA VAL A 54 -11.90 -15.79 4.47
C VAL A 54 -11.07 -16.86 5.19
N ALA A 55 -9.74 -16.83 5.04
CA ALA A 55 -8.84 -17.75 5.72
C ALA A 55 -8.97 -17.63 7.25
N GLY A 56 -8.96 -16.40 7.78
CA GLY A 56 -9.16 -16.14 9.20
C GLY A 56 -10.54 -16.57 9.70
N ALA A 57 -11.60 -16.26 8.98
CA ALA A 57 -12.98 -16.61 9.35
C ALA A 57 -13.18 -18.13 9.34
N SER A 58 -12.56 -18.83 8.38
CA SER A 58 -12.52 -20.29 8.32
C SER A 58 -11.78 -20.88 9.51
N ALA A 59 -10.60 -20.35 9.86
CA ALA A 59 -9.83 -20.80 11.01
C ALA A 59 -10.61 -20.63 12.33
N VAL A 60 -11.17 -19.44 12.57
CA VAL A 60 -11.97 -19.16 13.77
C VAL A 60 -13.21 -20.04 13.83
N SER A 61 -13.96 -20.14 12.72
CA SER A 61 -15.21 -20.91 12.70
C SER A 61 -14.98 -22.41 12.81
N ASN A 62 -14.03 -22.96 12.03
CA ASN A 62 -13.84 -24.41 11.92
C ASN A 62 -12.89 -24.98 12.98
N ALA A 63 -11.81 -24.28 13.32
CA ALA A 63 -10.80 -24.79 14.25
C ALA A 63 -11.07 -24.39 15.71
N VAL A 64 -11.81 -23.32 15.96
CA VAL A 64 -12.07 -22.83 17.33
C VAL A 64 -13.54 -23.00 17.73
N LEU A 65 -14.46 -22.34 17.03
CA LEU A 65 -15.85 -22.27 17.48
C LEU A 65 -16.61 -23.58 17.33
N LYS A 66 -16.40 -24.32 16.21
CA LYS A 66 -17.07 -25.61 15.98
C LYS A 66 -16.72 -26.67 17.04
N PRO A 67 -15.46 -26.85 17.45
CA PRO A 67 -15.10 -27.74 18.56
C PRO A 67 -15.65 -27.31 19.92
N VAL A 68 -15.67 -26.00 20.19
CA VAL A 68 -16.09 -25.47 21.51
C VAL A 68 -17.61 -25.46 21.68
N PHE A 69 -18.37 -25.19 20.61
CA PHE A 69 -19.83 -25.08 20.62
C PHE A 69 -20.48 -26.07 19.64
N PRO A 70 -20.42 -27.38 19.91
CA PRO A 70 -21.01 -28.38 19.03
C PRO A 70 -22.54 -28.22 18.99
N ARG A 71 -23.10 -28.10 17.78
CA ARG A 71 -24.54 -27.99 17.57
C ARG A 71 -25.04 -28.99 16.54
N ARG A 72 -26.16 -29.62 16.85
CA ARG A 72 -26.89 -30.51 15.93
C ARG A 72 -27.53 -29.69 14.80
N ARG A 73 -27.38 -30.18 13.57
CA ARG A 73 -28.02 -29.59 12.37
C ARG A 73 -29.55 -29.68 12.45
N PRO A 74 -30.29 -28.82 11.74
CA PRO A 74 -31.75 -28.95 11.61
C PRO A 74 -32.17 -30.37 11.22
N PRO A 75 -33.32 -30.86 11.71
CA PRO A 75 -33.66 -32.29 11.70
C PRO A 75 -33.49 -32.94 10.33
N ALA A 76 -32.66 -33.98 10.30
CA ALA A 76 -32.38 -34.84 9.15
C ALA A 76 -33.39 -35.99 9.00
N GLY A 77 -34.45 -36.01 9.80
CA GLY A 77 -35.30 -37.20 10.03
C GLY A 77 -36.66 -37.18 9.34
N THR A 78 -37.01 -36.15 8.56
CA THR A 78 -38.24 -36.15 7.76
C THR A 78 -37.91 -36.37 6.27
N PRO A 79 -38.62 -37.28 5.56
CA PRO A 79 -38.39 -37.57 4.15
C PRO A 79 -38.39 -36.32 3.26
N GLU A 80 -39.29 -35.39 3.52
CA GLU A 80 -39.45 -34.10 2.82
C GLU A 80 -38.17 -33.25 2.87
N PHE A 81 -37.47 -33.24 4.00
CA PHE A 81 -36.24 -32.48 4.21
C PHE A 81 -35.02 -33.13 3.50
N THR A 82 -35.04 -34.44 3.36
CA THR A 82 -33.99 -35.22 2.69
C THR A 82 -34.06 -35.02 1.16
N VAL A 83 -35.28 -34.98 0.60
CA VAL A 83 -35.53 -34.65 -0.81
C VAL A 83 -35.16 -33.19 -1.13
N ARG A 84 -35.42 -32.26 -0.20
CA ARG A 84 -35.03 -30.84 -0.34
C ARG A 84 -33.55 -30.57 -0.19
N ARG A 85 -32.80 -31.39 0.57
CA ARG A 85 -31.35 -31.28 0.70
C ARG A 85 -30.65 -31.55 -0.62
N GLY A 86 -30.91 -32.69 -1.26
CA GLY A 86 -30.16 -33.13 -2.46
C GLY A 86 -28.62 -33.07 -2.32
N LEU A 87 -28.12 -33.01 -1.08
CA LEU A 87 -26.74 -32.75 -0.71
C LEU A 87 -26.34 -33.76 0.38
N PRO A 88 -25.11 -34.30 0.34
CA PRO A 88 -24.62 -35.18 1.39
C PRO A 88 -24.69 -34.51 2.76
N ALA A 89 -25.14 -35.25 3.78
CA ALA A 89 -25.17 -34.74 5.15
C ALA A 89 -23.75 -34.40 5.61
N PRO A 90 -23.44 -33.13 5.98
CA PRO A 90 -22.09 -32.78 6.41
C PRO A 90 -21.78 -33.42 7.76
N ARG A 91 -20.58 -34.02 7.88
CA ARG A 91 -20.12 -34.73 9.10
C ARG A 91 -19.70 -33.82 10.26
N SER A 92 -19.58 -32.50 10.03
CA SER A 92 -19.14 -31.52 11.03
C SER A 92 -20.30 -30.77 11.70
N SER A 93 -20.02 -30.17 12.87
CA SER A 93 -20.95 -29.32 13.65
C SER A 93 -21.68 -28.28 12.78
N SER A 94 -22.94 -27.97 13.13
CA SER A 94 -23.73 -26.93 12.46
C SER A 94 -23.30 -25.52 12.84
N PHE A 95 -22.71 -25.31 14.02
CA PHE A 95 -22.47 -23.97 14.55
C PHE A 95 -20.99 -23.62 14.61
N PRO A 96 -20.58 -22.40 14.20
CA PRO A 96 -21.32 -21.48 13.32
C PRO A 96 -21.27 -21.95 11.85
N SER A 97 -22.07 -21.31 10.99
CA SER A 97 -22.03 -21.59 9.54
C SER A 97 -20.75 -21.04 8.90
N GLY A 98 -19.86 -21.94 8.46
CA GLY A 98 -18.63 -21.57 7.77
C GLY A 98 -18.86 -20.84 6.44
N HIS A 99 -19.87 -21.25 5.66
CA HIS A 99 -20.24 -20.55 4.41
C HIS A 99 -20.66 -19.11 4.67
N SER A 100 -21.47 -18.88 5.72
CA SER A 100 -21.90 -17.54 6.11
C SER A 100 -20.73 -16.69 6.61
N ALA A 101 -19.81 -17.31 7.37
CA ALA A 101 -18.61 -16.63 7.85
C ALA A 101 -17.69 -16.22 6.70
N SER A 102 -17.37 -17.12 5.77
CA SER A 102 -16.56 -16.78 4.59
C SER A 102 -17.24 -15.73 3.71
N ALA A 103 -18.55 -15.84 3.48
CA ALA A 103 -19.30 -14.90 2.65
C ALA A 103 -19.28 -13.48 3.22
N ALA A 104 -19.60 -13.32 4.52
CA ALA A 104 -19.55 -12.03 5.18
C ALA A 104 -18.12 -11.50 5.28
N ALA A 105 -17.14 -12.37 5.61
CA ALA A 105 -15.74 -11.96 5.69
C ALA A 105 -15.23 -11.39 4.35
N PHE A 106 -15.52 -12.06 3.24
CA PHE A 106 -15.10 -11.60 1.92
C PHE A 106 -15.80 -10.28 1.53
N ALA A 107 -17.13 -10.22 1.62
CA ALA A 107 -17.89 -9.03 1.24
C ALA A 107 -17.53 -7.81 2.10
N THR A 108 -17.38 -7.97 3.42
CA THR A 108 -16.96 -6.90 4.31
C THR A 108 -15.51 -6.48 4.03
N ALA A 109 -14.58 -7.41 3.83
CA ALA A 109 -13.19 -7.08 3.52
C ALA A 109 -13.07 -6.36 2.17
N VAL A 110 -13.86 -6.74 1.16
CA VAL A 110 -13.92 -6.03 -0.11
C VAL A 110 -14.51 -4.64 0.09
N ALA A 111 -15.60 -4.49 0.85
CA ALA A 111 -16.20 -3.19 1.14
C ALA A 111 -15.25 -2.21 1.83
N LEU A 112 -14.30 -2.71 2.65
CA LEU A 112 -13.29 -1.86 3.30
C LEU A 112 -12.31 -1.23 2.31
N GLU A 113 -12.05 -1.86 1.16
CA GLU A 113 -11.06 -1.39 0.17
C GLU A 113 -11.72 -0.83 -1.10
N TYR A 114 -12.91 -1.32 -1.43
CA TYR A 114 -13.69 -0.95 -2.60
C TYR A 114 -15.19 -1.01 -2.24
N PRO A 115 -15.73 0.05 -1.62
CA PRO A 115 -17.10 0.07 -1.10
C PRO A 115 -18.17 -0.33 -2.12
N ALA A 116 -18.10 0.21 -3.36
CA ALA A 116 -19.07 -0.11 -4.41
C ALA A 116 -19.06 -1.60 -4.80
N ALA A 117 -17.86 -2.21 -4.93
CA ALA A 117 -17.74 -3.64 -5.19
C ALA A 117 -18.24 -4.48 -4.00
N GLY A 118 -18.01 -4.02 -2.77
CA GLY A 118 -18.53 -4.65 -1.56
C GLY A 118 -20.07 -4.66 -1.51
N VAL A 119 -20.69 -3.52 -1.83
CA VAL A 119 -22.16 -3.40 -1.97
C VAL A 119 -22.67 -4.32 -3.07
N ALA A 120 -21.99 -4.40 -4.22
CA ALA A 120 -22.38 -5.31 -5.30
C ALA A 120 -22.26 -6.80 -4.91
N LEU A 121 -21.32 -7.16 -4.02
CA LEU A 121 -21.14 -8.52 -3.51
C LEU A 121 -22.09 -8.87 -2.35
N ALA A 122 -22.67 -7.89 -1.66
CA ALA A 122 -23.53 -8.13 -0.51
C ALA A 122 -24.77 -8.99 -0.82
N PRO A 123 -25.50 -8.80 -1.94
CA PRO A 123 -26.59 -9.68 -2.34
C PRO A 123 -26.14 -11.12 -2.58
N LEU A 124 -24.96 -11.32 -3.19
CA LEU A 124 -24.41 -12.66 -3.42
C LEU A 124 -24.05 -13.35 -2.08
N ALA A 125 -23.44 -12.61 -1.15
CA ALA A 125 -23.14 -13.12 0.19
C ALA A 125 -24.41 -13.48 0.97
N ALA A 126 -25.44 -12.63 0.89
CA ALA A 126 -26.75 -12.89 1.48
C ALA A 126 -27.44 -14.11 0.85
N ALA A 127 -27.36 -14.28 -0.47
CA ALA A 127 -27.91 -15.44 -1.17
C ALA A 127 -27.20 -16.74 -0.77
N VAL A 128 -25.86 -16.72 -0.65
CA VAL A 128 -25.09 -17.87 -0.13
C VAL A 128 -25.51 -18.20 1.30
N ALA A 129 -25.62 -17.20 2.17
CA ALA A 129 -26.06 -17.37 3.56
C ALA A 129 -27.49 -17.96 3.63
N TYR A 130 -28.43 -17.40 2.86
CA TYR A 130 -29.81 -17.87 2.78
C TYR A 130 -29.90 -19.29 2.25
N SER A 131 -29.09 -19.65 1.24
CA SER A 131 -29.08 -21.00 0.66
C SER A 131 -28.85 -22.10 1.72
N ARG A 132 -28.12 -21.80 2.80
CA ARG A 132 -27.82 -22.74 3.90
C ARG A 132 -29.01 -22.98 4.83
N VAL A 133 -29.89 -22.00 4.99
CA VAL A 133 -31.17 -22.15 5.69
C VAL A 133 -32.17 -22.85 4.77
N HIS A 134 -32.22 -22.42 3.51
CA HIS A 134 -33.12 -22.98 2.49
C HIS A 134 -32.89 -24.47 2.24
N THR A 135 -31.62 -24.88 2.13
CA THR A 135 -31.24 -26.31 1.99
C THR A 135 -31.29 -27.07 3.32
N GLY A 136 -31.64 -26.42 4.43
CA GLY A 136 -31.92 -27.10 5.69
C GLY A 136 -30.69 -27.69 6.39
N VAL A 137 -29.51 -27.11 6.14
CA VAL A 137 -28.22 -27.60 6.68
C VAL A 137 -27.73 -26.79 7.88
N HIS A 138 -28.27 -25.60 8.11
CA HIS A 138 -27.95 -24.70 9.22
C HIS A 138 -29.20 -24.00 9.78
N TRP A 139 -29.18 -23.67 11.07
CA TRP A 139 -30.21 -22.82 11.69
C TRP A 139 -29.99 -21.35 11.30
N PRO A 140 -31.04 -20.49 11.23
CA PRO A 140 -30.86 -19.05 10.98
C PRO A 140 -29.88 -18.38 11.95
N SER A 141 -29.87 -18.80 13.22
CA SER A 141 -28.88 -18.32 14.21
C SER A 141 -27.44 -18.72 13.87
N ASP A 142 -27.22 -19.89 13.24
CA ASP A 142 -25.87 -20.32 12.82
C ASP A 142 -25.35 -19.41 11.70
N ILE A 143 -26.26 -18.90 10.86
CA ILE A 143 -25.98 -17.92 9.81
C ILE A 143 -25.66 -16.56 10.42
N ALA A 144 -26.52 -16.06 11.32
CA ALA A 144 -26.31 -14.76 11.96
C ALA A 144 -24.96 -14.69 12.69
N VAL A 145 -24.64 -15.71 13.50
CA VAL A 145 -23.33 -15.76 14.19
C VAL A 145 -22.19 -15.96 13.21
N GLY A 146 -22.35 -16.84 12.20
CA GLY A 146 -21.33 -17.02 11.17
C GLY A 146 -21.01 -15.70 10.45
N ALA A 147 -22.03 -14.99 9.99
CA ALA A 147 -21.88 -13.67 9.37
C ALA A 147 -21.20 -12.66 10.31
N GLY A 148 -21.60 -12.61 11.58
CA GLY A 148 -20.98 -11.75 12.59
C GLY A 148 -19.49 -12.06 12.80
N VAL A 149 -19.12 -13.33 12.91
CA VAL A 149 -17.71 -13.77 13.02
C VAL A 149 -16.93 -13.36 11.77
N GLY A 150 -17.50 -13.60 10.58
CA GLY A 150 -16.86 -13.23 9.32
C GLY A 150 -16.60 -11.73 9.20
N ALA A 151 -17.62 -10.92 9.47
CA ALA A 151 -17.49 -9.46 9.48
C ALA A 151 -16.49 -8.97 10.53
N ALA A 152 -16.50 -9.55 11.74
CA ALA A 152 -15.56 -9.21 12.80
C ALA A 152 -14.11 -9.53 12.41
N VAL A 153 -13.85 -10.69 11.80
CA VAL A 153 -12.51 -11.03 11.28
C VAL A 153 -12.08 -10.06 10.18
N ALA A 154 -12.98 -9.74 9.25
CA ALA A 154 -12.70 -8.75 8.20
C ALA A 154 -12.37 -7.37 8.80
N LEU A 155 -13.14 -6.90 9.78
CA LEU A 155 -12.86 -5.63 10.47
C LEU A 155 -11.53 -5.67 11.25
N ALA A 156 -11.20 -6.81 11.88
CA ALA A 156 -9.96 -6.97 12.62
C ALA A 156 -8.71 -6.84 11.73
N THR A 157 -8.82 -7.11 10.43
CA THR A 157 -7.71 -6.84 9.49
C THR A 157 -7.28 -5.37 9.47
N ARG A 158 -8.15 -4.42 9.86
CA ARG A 158 -7.82 -2.97 9.91
C ARG A 158 -6.73 -2.62 10.92
N ARG A 159 -6.46 -3.51 11.88
CA ARG A 159 -5.46 -3.26 12.92
C ARG A 159 -4.02 -3.38 12.40
N TRP A 160 -3.81 -4.18 11.35
CA TRP A 160 -2.48 -4.44 10.79
C TRP A 160 -2.40 -4.16 9.29
N TRP A 161 -3.55 -3.98 8.65
CA TRP A 161 -3.70 -3.52 7.27
C TRP A 161 -4.68 -2.35 7.26
N ALA A 162 -4.13 -1.14 7.40
CA ALA A 162 -4.90 0.08 7.25
C ALA A 162 -5.48 0.20 5.84
N VAL A 163 -6.72 0.68 5.76
CA VAL A 163 -7.32 1.08 4.48
C VAL A 163 -6.55 2.30 4.01
N ARG A 164 -6.02 2.26 2.79
CA ARG A 164 -5.34 3.39 2.18
C ARG A 164 -6.39 4.38 1.71
N ASP A 165 -6.32 5.62 2.20
CA ASP A 165 -7.02 6.73 1.56
C ASP A 165 -6.36 7.01 0.21
N GLU A 166 -7.18 7.04 -0.85
CA GLU A 166 -6.72 7.37 -2.20
C GLU A 166 -6.74 8.87 -2.46
N GLU A 167 -7.16 9.68 -1.47
CA GLU A 167 -7.10 11.13 -1.56
C GLU A 167 -5.64 11.59 -1.70
N PRO A 168 -5.35 12.49 -2.66
CA PRO A 168 -4.07 13.14 -2.75
C PRO A 168 -3.65 13.81 -1.45
N ALA A 169 -2.35 13.90 -1.25
CA ALA A 169 -1.80 14.71 -0.21
C ALA A 169 -2.22 16.17 -0.37
N THR A 170 -2.48 16.81 0.76
CA THR A 170 -2.49 18.26 0.84
C THR A 170 -1.08 18.78 0.60
N LEU A 171 -0.91 19.60 -0.42
CA LEU A 171 0.33 20.33 -0.69
C LEU A 171 0.25 21.72 -0.07
N GLY A 172 1.30 22.50 -0.26
CA GLY A 172 1.46 23.83 0.31
C GLY A 172 0.57 24.86 -0.36
N PRO A 173 0.72 26.15 0.01
CA PRO A 173 -0.08 27.20 -0.58
C PRO A 173 0.12 27.28 -2.08
N ASP A 174 -0.95 27.65 -2.79
CA ASP A 174 -0.93 27.96 -4.20
C ASP A 174 0.15 29.02 -4.49
N ARG A 175 0.86 28.81 -5.58
CA ARG A 175 1.88 29.70 -6.11
C ARG A 175 1.65 29.86 -7.60
N THR A 176 1.46 31.09 -8.03
CA THR A 176 1.57 31.41 -9.46
C THR A 176 3.05 31.44 -9.83
N THR A 177 3.40 30.69 -10.86
CA THR A 177 4.73 30.67 -11.47
C THR A 177 4.62 31.03 -12.95
N GLN A 178 5.73 31.00 -13.68
CA GLN A 178 5.74 31.34 -15.10
C GLN A 178 4.84 30.40 -15.90
N ALA A 179 3.81 30.96 -16.55
CA ALA A 179 3.01 30.25 -17.53
C ALA A 179 3.88 29.88 -18.76
N LEU A 180 3.90 28.61 -19.12
CA LEU A 180 4.62 28.11 -20.31
C LEU A 180 3.62 27.58 -21.33
N VAL A 181 3.08 28.49 -22.15
CA VAL A 181 2.12 28.14 -23.20
C VAL A 181 2.74 27.11 -24.14
N GLU A 182 2.06 25.97 -24.30
CA GLU A 182 2.53 24.82 -25.11
C GLU A 182 3.90 24.25 -24.66
N GLY A 183 4.37 24.58 -23.45
CA GLY A 183 5.65 24.14 -22.91
C GLY A 183 6.87 24.95 -23.38
N ASP A 184 6.69 26.16 -23.90
CA ASP A 184 7.81 26.98 -24.40
C ASP A 184 8.89 27.25 -23.34
N GLY A 185 10.11 26.79 -23.62
CA GLY A 185 11.26 26.89 -22.70
C GLY A 185 11.31 25.83 -21.61
N MET A 186 10.47 24.80 -21.68
CA MET A 186 10.49 23.64 -20.78
C MET A 186 11.39 22.53 -21.34
N VAL A 187 12.09 21.83 -20.45
CA VAL A 187 12.80 20.57 -20.78
C VAL A 187 12.15 19.42 -20.02
N VAL A 188 11.71 18.39 -20.73
CA VAL A 188 11.11 17.18 -20.16
C VAL A 188 12.08 16.02 -20.28
N PHE A 189 12.44 15.42 -19.16
CA PHE A 189 13.29 14.23 -19.11
C PHE A 189 12.46 12.96 -19.16
N VAL A 190 12.87 12.00 -19.99
CA VAL A 190 12.23 10.69 -20.13
C VAL A 190 13.24 9.60 -19.82
N ASN A 191 12.85 8.64 -18.98
CA ASN A 191 13.66 7.44 -18.74
C ASN A 191 13.08 6.26 -19.54
N PRO A 192 13.75 5.78 -20.61
CA PRO A 192 13.25 4.67 -21.43
C PRO A 192 13.21 3.33 -20.68
N GLY A 193 13.86 3.21 -19.53
CA GLY A 193 13.92 1.98 -18.73
C GLY A 193 12.84 1.84 -17.65
N SER A 194 11.94 2.82 -17.46
CA SER A 194 11.11 2.89 -16.24
C SER A 194 9.70 2.29 -16.30
N GLY A 195 9.20 1.83 -17.45
CA GLY A 195 7.85 1.28 -17.53
C GLY A 195 7.41 0.82 -18.92
N SER A 196 6.36 0.00 -18.98
CA SER A 196 5.76 -0.47 -20.25
C SER A 196 4.91 0.59 -20.97
N ASP A 197 4.54 1.67 -20.27
CA ASP A 197 3.58 2.68 -20.74
C ASP A 197 4.26 4.05 -21.01
N ASP A 198 5.59 4.14 -20.85
CA ASP A 198 6.34 5.39 -20.92
C ASP A 198 6.30 6.01 -22.34
N ASP A 199 6.23 5.17 -23.39
CA ASP A 199 6.08 5.62 -24.78
C ASP A 199 4.72 6.29 -25.06
N ALA A 200 3.66 5.79 -24.42
CA ALA A 200 2.32 6.38 -24.57
C ALA A 200 2.26 7.75 -23.88
N VAL A 201 2.76 7.83 -22.64
CA VAL A 201 2.81 9.10 -21.89
C VAL A 201 3.70 10.11 -22.59
N ARG A 202 4.85 9.69 -23.12
CA ARG A 202 5.69 10.55 -23.94
C ARG A 202 4.92 11.14 -25.12
N THR A 203 4.21 10.29 -25.87
CA THR A 203 3.44 10.74 -27.04
C THR A 203 2.37 11.76 -26.64
N GLU A 204 1.69 11.53 -25.51
CA GLU A 204 0.72 12.50 -24.96
C GLU A 204 1.38 13.82 -24.57
N VAL A 205 2.57 13.78 -23.95
CA VAL A 205 3.33 14.99 -23.59
C VAL A 205 3.76 15.76 -24.83
N GLU A 206 4.24 15.09 -25.89
CA GLU A 206 4.59 15.73 -27.17
C GLU A 206 3.39 16.43 -27.81
N GLN A 207 2.20 15.83 -27.71
CA GLN A 207 0.95 16.43 -28.22
C GLN A 207 0.46 17.60 -27.38
N ALA A 208 0.54 17.49 -26.05
CA ALA A 208 0.05 18.52 -25.13
C ALA A 208 1.00 19.72 -25.00
N LEU A 209 2.30 19.49 -25.15
CA LEU A 209 3.36 20.49 -24.98
C LEU A 209 4.31 20.49 -26.19
N PRO A 210 3.83 20.89 -27.39
CA PRO A 210 4.59 20.76 -28.64
C PRO A 210 5.85 21.65 -28.70
N LYS A 211 5.98 22.65 -27.83
CA LYS A 211 7.18 23.50 -27.71
C LYS A 211 8.15 23.04 -26.62
N ALA A 212 7.76 22.07 -25.78
CA ALA A 212 8.65 21.49 -24.79
C ALA A 212 9.74 20.65 -25.48
N ARG A 213 10.96 20.72 -24.95
CA ARG A 213 12.05 19.88 -25.43
C ARG A 213 12.09 18.58 -24.64
N ILE A 214 11.82 17.47 -25.30
CA ILE A 214 11.99 16.15 -24.70
C ILE A 214 13.45 15.69 -24.83
N VAL A 215 14.00 15.19 -23.73
CA VAL A 215 15.33 14.60 -23.65
C VAL A 215 15.23 13.24 -22.99
N GLU A 216 15.78 12.22 -23.64
CA GLU A 216 15.92 10.89 -23.07
C GLU A 216 17.21 10.80 -22.25
N PHE A 217 17.14 10.16 -21.09
CA PHE A 217 18.33 9.86 -20.31
C PHE A 217 19.19 8.80 -21.00
N ASP A 218 20.50 9.03 -21.01
CA ASP A 218 21.49 8.01 -21.28
C ASP A 218 21.70 7.16 -20.03
N GLY A 219 21.30 5.88 -20.09
CA GLY A 219 21.39 4.92 -18.99
C GLY A 219 22.82 4.61 -18.53
N ASP A 220 23.82 4.89 -19.37
CA ASP A 220 25.23 4.63 -19.07
C ASP A 220 25.91 5.80 -18.34
N ARG A 221 25.19 6.92 -18.17
CA ARG A 221 25.69 8.14 -17.55
C ARG A 221 24.89 8.50 -16.30
N ASP A 222 25.53 9.20 -15.37
CA ASP A 222 24.85 9.75 -14.21
C ASP A 222 23.73 10.72 -14.62
N PHE A 223 22.52 10.51 -14.11
CA PHE A 223 21.34 11.29 -14.50
C PHE A 223 21.41 12.72 -13.96
N ALA A 224 21.95 12.93 -12.76
CA ALA A 224 22.05 14.26 -12.17
C ALA A 224 23.02 15.15 -12.97
N ALA A 225 24.16 14.61 -13.37
CA ALA A 225 25.13 15.29 -14.24
C ALA A 225 24.55 15.65 -15.60
N GLN A 226 23.78 14.74 -16.22
CA GLN A 226 23.10 15.01 -17.49
C GLN A 226 22.11 16.18 -17.37
N ILE A 227 21.31 16.24 -16.30
CA ILE A 227 20.38 17.35 -16.07
C ILE A 227 21.16 18.66 -15.94
N ASP A 228 22.24 18.69 -15.17
CA ASP A 228 23.04 19.89 -14.94
C ASP A 228 23.67 20.43 -16.24
N GLU A 229 24.22 19.54 -17.08
CA GLU A 229 24.74 19.91 -18.40
C GLU A 229 23.65 20.54 -19.28
N ILE A 230 22.45 19.97 -19.27
CA ILE A 230 21.33 20.45 -20.09
C ILE A 230 20.78 21.77 -19.56
N VAL A 231 20.67 21.93 -18.25
CA VAL A 231 20.24 23.20 -17.63
C VAL A 231 21.26 24.29 -17.95
N ALA A 232 22.55 24.02 -17.80
CA ALA A 232 23.60 24.98 -18.12
C ALA A 232 23.62 25.37 -19.61
N ALA A 233 23.43 24.40 -20.51
CA ALA A 233 23.48 24.65 -21.95
C ALA A 233 22.23 25.37 -22.49
N ARG A 234 21.06 25.21 -21.84
CA ARG A 234 19.78 25.64 -22.40
C ARG A 234 19.04 26.68 -21.59
N SER A 235 19.38 26.88 -20.32
CA SER A 235 18.69 27.80 -19.41
C SER A 235 17.16 27.62 -19.45
N PRO A 236 16.63 26.41 -19.19
CA PRO A 236 15.20 26.15 -19.22
C PRO A 236 14.45 26.97 -18.16
N LYS A 237 13.18 27.26 -18.43
CA LYS A 237 12.27 27.96 -17.50
C LYS A 237 11.59 27.01 -16.51
N ALA A 238 11.51 25.73 -16.84
CA ALA A 238 10.98 24.67 -15.99
C ALA A 238 11.52 23.30 -16.41
N LEU A 239 11.50 22.36 -15.48
CA LEU A 239 11.85 20.97 -15.72
C LEU A 239 10.59 20.09 -15.67
N GLY A 240 10.53 19.09 -16.55
CA GLY A 240 9.53 18.04 -16.56
C GLY A 240 10.18 16.67 -16.40
N VAL A 241 9.43 15.70 -15.90
CA VAL A 241 9.88 14.31 -15.83
C VAL A 241 8.76 13.35 -16.19
N CYS A 242 9.09 12.39 -17.05
CA CYS A 242 8.28 11.23 -17.36
C CYS A 242 9.08 9.97 -17.03
N GLY A 243 8.72 9.31 -15.93
CA GLY A 243 9.35 8.06 -15.52
C GLY A 243 9.01 7.67 -14.08
N GLY A 244 9.67 6.61 -13.62
CA GLY A 244 9.50 6.06 -12.27
C GLY A 244 9.97 6.98 -11.13
N ASP A 245 9.66 6.60 -9.89
CA ASP A 245 9.98 7.41 -8.69
C ASP A 245 11.45 7.83 -8.59
N GLY A 246 12.41 6.96 -8.90
CA GLY A 246 13.84 7.32 -8.87
C GLY A 246 14.18 8.46 -9.83
N THR A 247 13.66 8.41 -11.06
CA THR A 247 13.84 9.48 -12.05
C THR A 247 13.17 10.78 -11.61
N VAL A 248 11.97 10.68 -11.04
CA VAL A 248 11.24 11.84 -10.50
C VAL A 248 12.03 12.52 -9.38
N VAL A 249 12.61 11.75 -8.47
CA VAL A 249 13.44 12.26 -7.38
C VAL A 249 14.67 13.00 -7.91
N THR A 250 15.39 12.41 -8.87
CA THR A 250 16.57 13.03 -9.47
C THR A 250 16.26 14.35 -10.16
N VAL A 251 15.16 14.41 -10.93
CA VAL A 251 14.73 15.66 -11.59
C VAL A 251 14.20 16.69 -10.58
N ALA A 252 13.48 16.26 -9.54
CA ALA A 252 13.03 17.15 -8.47
C ALA A 252 14.19 17.77 -7.69
N ALA A 253 15.24 16.98 -7.40
CA ALA A 253 16.46 17.47 -6.76
C ALA A 253 17.15 18.52 -7.62
N ALA A 254 17.26 18.28 -8.93
CA ALA A 254 17.82 19.26 -9.86
C ALA A 254 16.97 20.53 -9.98
N ALA A 255 15.64 20.39 -10.02
CA ALA A 255 14.71 21.52 -10.05
C ALA A 255 14.92 22.45 -8.85
N VAL A 256 15.10 21.89 -7.64
CA VAL A 256 15.40 22.67 -6.43
C VAL A 256 16.78 23.32 -6.49
N ARG A 257 17.81 22.60 -6.95
CA ARG A 257 19.18 23.15 -7.07
C ARG A 257 19.25 24.33 -8.04
N HIS A 258 18.48 24.29 -9.11
CA HIS A 258 18.45 25.33 -10.15
C HIS A 258 17.33 26.37 -9.98
N ASP A 259 16.55 26.30 -8.89
CA ASP A 259 15.39 27.15 -8.61
C ASP A 259 14.35 27.17 -9.76
N LEU A 260 14.10 25.99 -10.33
CA LEU A 260 13.16 25.79 -11.44
C LEU A 260 11.86 25.10 -10.97
N PRO A 261 10.70 25.50 -11.51
CA PRO A 261 9.47 24.74 -11.36
C PRO A 261 9.57 23.34 -11.95
N LEU A 262 8.87 22.39 -11.33
CA LEU A 262 8.82 20.98 -11.71
C LEU A 262 7.42 20.62 -12.23
N ALA A 263 7.35 19.90 -13.34
CA ALA A 263 6.18 19.14 -13.75
C ALA A 263 6.48 17.64 -13.71
N VAL A 264 5.50 16.85 -13.29
CA VAL A 264 5.62 15.39 -13.26
C VAL A 264 4.57 14.82 -14.20
N PHE A 265 4.96 13.91 -15.07
CA PHE A 265 4.06 13.18 -15.96
C PHE A 265 4.14 11.71 -15.58
N PRO A 266 3.08 11.13 -14.99
CA PRO A 266 3.15 9.77 -14.47
C PRO A 266 3.25 8.74 -15.60
N GLY A 267 4.47 8.30 -15.93
CA GLY A 267 4.74 7.14 -16.79
C GLY A 267 4.75 5.84 -15.98
N GLY A 268 3.72 5.01 -16.11
CA GLY A 268 3.69 3.64 -15.57
C GLY A 268 2.99 3.42 -14.21
N THR A 269 3.15 2.19 -13.69
CA THR A 269 2.29 1.60 -12.64
C THR A 269 2.70 1.89 -11.18
N LEU A 270 3.87 2.50 -10.94
CA LEU A 270 4.48 2.67 -9.60
C LEU A 270 5.09 4.08 -9.41
N ASN A 271 4.30 5.14 -9.61
CA ASN A 271 4.72 6.52 -9.30
C ASN A 271 4.16 6.94 -7.95
N HIS A 272 4.82 6.53 -6.86
CA HIS A 272 4.40 6.86 -5.50
C HIS A 272 4.37 8.38 -5.27
N PHE A 273 5.35 9.14 -5.79
CA PHE A 273 5.35 10.59 -5.64
C PHE A 273 4.20 11.25 -6.40
N ALA A 274 4.07 10.98 -7.71
CA ALA A 274 3.03 11.59 -8.54
C ALA A 274 1.62 11.28 -7.99
N ARG A 275 1.41 10.03 -7.55
CA ARG A 275 0.14 9.61 -6.93
C ARG A 275 -0.11 10.32 -5.60
N ASP A 276 0.88 10.35 -4.70
CA ASP A 276 0.70 10.98 -3.40
C ASP A 276 0.54 12.50 -3.54
N ALA A 277 1.26 13.14 -4.46
CA ALA A 277 1.09 14.56 -4.77
C ALA A 277 -0.22 14.86 -5.53
N GLY A 278 -0.96 13.84 -5.99
CA GLY A 278 -2.17 13.99 -6.79
C GLY A 278 -1.93 14.73 -8.09
N VAL A 279 -0.80 14.45 -8.74
CA VAL A 279 -0.55 14.87 -10.11
C VAL A 279 -1.45 14.03 -11.01
N GLY A 280 -2.27 14.71 -11.81
CA GLY A 280 -3.28 14.08 -12.66
C GLY A 280 -2.69 13.47 -13.93
N ASP A 281 -3.52 13.40 -14.96
CA ASP A 281 -3.10 13.02 -16.30
C ASP A 281 -2.21 14.10 -16.96
N VAL A 282 -1.70 13.79 -18.16
CA VAL A 282 -0.87 14.72 -18.93
C VAL A 282 -1.63 16.02 -19.23
N ALA A 283 -2.93 15.92 -19.54
CA ALA A 283 -3.76 17.08 -19.91
C ALA A 283 -3.92 18.08 -18.74
N SER A 284 -4.22 17.60 -17.54
CA SER A 284 -4.33 18.44 -16.34
C SER A 284 -3.00 19.08 -15.96
N THR A 285 -1.90 18.33 -16.10
CA THR A 285 -0.54 18.86 -15.86
C THR A 285 -0.18 19.93 -16.90
N ALA A 286 -0.48 19.70 -18.19
CA ALA A 286 -0.27 20.68 -19.25
C ALA A 286 -1.10 21.97 -19.04
N ALA A 287 -2.36 21.84 -18.58
CA ALA A 287 -3.17 22.99 -18.22
C ALA A 287 -2.57 23.78 -17.04
N ALA A 288 -2.07 23.11 -16.00
CA ALA A 288 -1.39 23.76 -14.89
C ALA A 288 -0.14 24.52 -15.34
N ILE A 289 0.64 23.95 -16.27
CA ILE A 289 1.81 24.59 -16.89
C ILE A 289 1.41 25.82 -17.70
N ALA A 290 0.37 25.71 -18.53
CA ALA A 290 -0.12 26.81 -19.36
C ALA A 290 -0.67 27.98 -18.53
N ASP A 291 -1.30 27.70 -17.39
CA ASP A 291 -1.83 28.70 -16.47
C ASP A 291 -0.78 29.26 -15.50
N GLY A 292 0.38 28.60 -15.38
CA GLY A 292 1.36 28.92 -14.33
C GLY A 292 0.88 28.54 -12.93
N SER A 293 -0.05 27.59 -12.81
CA SER A 293 -0.59 27.13 -11.53
C SER A 293 0.32 26.09 -10.89
N ALA A 294 0.85 26.40 -9.71
CA ALA A 294 1.72 25.50 -8.96
C ALA A 294 1.36 25.48 -7.47
N GLU A 295 1.78 24.43 -6.80
CA GLU A 295 1.70 24.28 -5.34
C GLU A 295 3.10 24.00 -4.80
N LEU A 296 3.33 24.36 -3.53
CA LEU A 296 4.63 24.18 -2.89
C LEU A 296 4.72 22.82 -2.16
N VAL A 297 5.79 22.08 -2.39
CA VAL A 297 6.04 20.78 -1.74
C VAL A 297 7.34 20.83 -0.95
N ASP A 298 7.33 20.20 0.22
CA ASP A 298 8.52 20.06 1.06
C ASP A 298 9.50 19.05 0.46
N LEU A 299 10.78 19.23 0.77
CA LEU A 299 11.84 18.29 0.40
C LEU A 299 12.57 17.81 1.66
N GLY A 300 12.91 16.53 1.73
CA GLY A 300 13.82 16.02 2.73
C GLY A 300 15.27 16.25 2.31
N ARG A 301 16.09 16.80 3.19
CA ARG A 301 17.55 16.92 3.01
C ARG A 301 18.28 16.11 4.08
N ILE A 302 19.40 15.53 3.69
CA ILE A 302 20.27 14.73 4.53
C ILE A 302 21.70 15.24 4.36
N ARG A 303 22.38 15.51 5.46
CA ARG A 303 23.84 15.70 5.46
C ARG A 303 24.49 14.47 6.06
N VAL A 304 25.48 13.94 5.36
CA VAL A 304 26.30 12.81 5.79
C VAL A 304 27.68 13.32 6.22
N ASP A 305 28.32 12.64 7.16
CA ASP A 305 29.72 12.90 7.47
C ASP A 305 30.60 12.76 6.21
N GLY A 306 31.63 13.60 6.11
CA GLY A 306 32.41 13.74 4.88
C GLY A 306 31.91 14.87 3.96
N GLY A 307 30.76 15.49 4.27
CA GLY A 307 30.24 16.65 3.56
C GLY A 307 29.34 16.33 2.37
N GLU A 308 29.02 15.05 2.18
CA GLU A 308 28.03 14.62 1.19
C GLU A 308 26.62 15.08 1.60
N GLU A 309 25.84 15.53 0.62
CA GLU A 309 24.45 15.92 0.81
C GLU A 309 23.55 15.12 -0.11
N ALA A 310 22.45 14.61 0.43
CA ALA A 310 21.43 13.90 -0.31
C ALA A 310 20.05 14.53 -0.09
N THR A 311 19.16 14.34 -1.06
CA THR A 311 17.76 14.77 -0.98
C THR A 311 16.84 13.60 -1.20
N PHE A 312 15.69 13.60 -0.54
CA PHE A 312 14.67 12.58 -0.73
C PHE A 312 13.29 13.22 -0.78
N VAL A 313 12.43 12.67 -1.62
CA VAL A 313 11.08 13.19 -1.81
C VAL A 313 10.06 12.36 -1.03
N ASN A 314 10.27 11.05 -0.90
CA ASN A 314 9.38 10.17 -0.16
C ASN A 314 10.00 9.74 1.17
N THR A 315 11.06 8.93 1.13
CA THR A 315 11.54 8.23 2.32
C THR A 315 13.04 8.04 2.31
N ALA A 316 13.65 8.10 3.49
CA ALA A 316 15.01 7.68 3.73
C ALA A 316 15.04 6.61 4.83
N SER A 317 16.01 5.70 4.78
CA SER A 317 16.09 4.58 5.72
C SER A 317 17.53 4.15 6.02
N LEU A 318 17.74 3.65 7.24
CA LEU A 318 18.99 3.06 7.72
C LEU A 318 18.73 1.67 8.30
N GLY A 319 19.72 0.78 8.21
CA GLY A 319 19.67 -0.57 8.79
C GLY A 319 19.11 -1.63 7.85
N GLY A 320 18.35 -2.60 8.38
CA GLY A 320 17.97 -3.81 7.63
C GLY A 320 17.04 -3.61 6.40
N TYR A 321 16.57 -2.39 6.13
CA TYR A 321 15.67 -2.11 5.02
C TYR A 321 16.34 -2.29 3.65
N PRO A 322 17.49 -1.64 3.34
CA PRO A 322 18.29 -1.92 2.15
C PRO A 322 18.54 -3.41 1.89
N ASP A 323 18.87 -4.18 2.93
CA ASP A 323 19.09 -5.62 2.80
C ASP A 323 17.80 -6.38 2.47
N SER A 324 16.66 -5.94 3.02
CA SER A 324 15.36 -6.53 2.71
C SER A 324 14.94 -6.28 1.25
N VAL A 325 15.25 -5.10 0.71
CA VAL A 325 15.02 -4.74 -0.70
C VAL A 325 15.90 -5.60 -1.61
N ARG A 326 17.21 -5.68 -1.32
CA ARG A 326 18.17 -6.53 -2.05
C ARG A 326 17.76 -8.00 -2.04
N LEU A 327 17.36 -8.55 -0.88
CA LEU A 327 16.89 -9.93 -0.79
C LEU A 327 15.56 -10.15 -1.52
N ARG A 328 14.63 -9.20 -1.43
CA ARG A 328 13.35 -9.26 -2.14
C ARG A 328 13.58 -9.33 -3.64
N GLU A 329 14.40 -8.46 -4.20
CA GLU A 329 14.69 -8.43 -5.64
C GLU A 329 15.33 -9.72 -6.15
N ARG A 330 16.25 -10.30 -5.36
CA ARG A 330 16.84 -11.60 -5.67
C ARG A 330 15.81 -12.74 -5.75
N TRP A 331 14.76 -12.68 -4.94
CA TRP A 331 13.76 -13.75 -4.82
C TRP A 331 12.46 -13.49 -5.57
N GLN A 332 12.19 -12.24 -5.94
CA GLN A 332 10.98 -11.81 -6.64
C GLN A 332 10.71 -12.60 -7.93
N PRO A 333 11.70 -12.89 -8.80
CA PRO A 333 11.47 -13.66 -10.03
C PRO A 333 10.94 -15.07 -9.79
N ARG A 334 11.26 -15.68 -8.64
CA ARG A 334 10.90 -17.07 -8.31
C ARG A 334 9.67 -17.20 -7.44
N LEU A 335 9.44 -16.23 -6.55
CA LEU A 335 8.42 -16.31 -5.50
C LEU A 335 7.30 -15.27 -5.68
N GLY A 336 7.44 -14.34 -6.62
CA GLY A 336 6.55 -13.19 -6.75
C GLY A 336 6.81 -12.11 -5.69
N LYS A 337 6.28 -10.90 -5.92
CA LYS A 337 6.61 -9.68 -5.15
C LYS A 337 6.32 -9.80 -3.64
N TRP A 338 5.13 -10.28 -3.27
CA TRP A 338 4.69 -10.33 -1.87
C TRP A 338 5.35 -11.46 -1.05
N PRO A 339 5.44 -12.70 -1.56
CA PRO A 339 6.14 -13.77 -0.83
C PRO A 339 7.64 -13.51 -0.70
N ALA A 340 8.28 -12.94 -1.74
CA ALA A 340 9.68 -12.55 -1.68
C ALA A 340 9.93 -11.47 -0.62
N ALA A 341 9.07 -10.45 -0.54
CA ALA A 341 9.18 -9.39 0.47
C ALA A 341 9.03 -9.94 1.89
N ALA A 342 8.05 -10.81 2.13
CA ALA A 342 7.84 -11.42 3.45
C ALA A 342 9.03 -12.29 3.88
N LEU A 343 9.57 -13.11 2.97
CA LEU A 343 10.71 -13.97 3.28
C LEU A 343 11.99 -13.15 3.48
N ALA A 344 12.20 -12.10 2.69
CA ALA A 344 13.32 -11.17 2.84
C ALA A 344 13.28 -10.49 4.20
N MET A 345 12.12 -9.95 4.60
CA MET A 345 11.92 -9.34 5.91
C MET A 345 12.18 -10.34 7.05
N ALA A 346 11.64 -11.57 6.95
CA ALA A 346 11.88 -12.61 7.95
C ALA A 346 13.36 -12.98 8.08
N ARG A 347 14.09 -13.02 6.96
CA ARG A 347 15.53 -13.30 6.95
C ARG A 347 16.32 -12.16 7.56
N VAL A 348 16.05 -10.91 7.18
CA VAL A 348 16.67 -9.72 7.77
C VAL A 348 16.42 -9.68 9.27
N LEU A 349 15.17 -9.86 9.72
CA LEU A 349 14.86 -9.90 11.17
C LEU A 349 15.59 -11.03 11.90
N LYS A 350 15.94 -12.14 11.22
CA LYS A 350 16.68 -13.25 11.82
C LYS A 350 18.19 -12.99 11.87
N SER A 351 18.77 -12.43 10.81
CA SER A 351 20.23 -12.32 10.63
C SER A 351 20.82 -10.93 10.92
N ALA A 352 20.02 -9.87 10.88
CA ALA A 352 20.49 -8.52 11.17
C ALA A 352 20.99 -8.45 12.62
N GLN A 353 22.03 -7.65 12.84
CA GLN A 353 22.44 -7.21 14.17
C GLN A 353 21.78 -5.86 14.48
N PRO A 354 21.42 -5.58 15.74
CA PRO A 354 20.97 -4.25 16.13
C PRO A 354 22.04 -3.20 15.80
N LEU A 355 21.61 -2.11 15.19
CA LEU A 355 22.43 -0.93 14.99
C LEU A 355 22.41 -0.11 16.28
N LYS A 356 23.57 0.11 16.88
CA LYS A 356 23.72 1.02 18.01
C LYS A 356 23.81 2.44 17.47
N VAL A 357 22.93 3.30 17.95
CA VAL A 357 22.75 4.65 17.42
C VAL A 357 22.48 5.63 18.54
N THR A 358 22.90 6.87 18.34
CA THR A 358 22.46 8.02 19.12
C THR A 358 21.50 8.83 18.27
N ILE A 359 20.23 8.93 18.69
CA ILE A 359 19.20 9.71 17.98
C ILE A 359 18.85 10.93 18.83
N ASP A 360 19.15 12.13 18.33
CA ASP A 360 18.98 13.41 19.05
C ASP A 360 19.58 13.38 20.47
N GLY A 361 20.78 12.79 20.60
CA GLY A 361 21.52 12.70 21.86
C GLY A 361 21.10 11.55 22.79
N ALA A 362 20.10 10.75 22.42
CA ALA A 362 19.70 9.57 23.20
C ALA A 362 20.22 8.28 22.55
N GLU A 363 20.92 7.45 23.34
CA GLU A 363 21.42 6.15 22.90
C GLU A 363 20.28 5.13 22.76
N HIS A 364 20.30 4.40 21.66
CA HIS A 364 19.35 3.34 21.32
C HIS A 364 20.04 2.20 20.57
N ALA A 365 19.56 0.98 20.71
CA ALA A 365 19.78 -0.05 19.70
C ALA A 365 18.52 -0.17 18.83
N ILE A 366 18.67 -0.10 17.52
CA ILE A 366 17.55 -0.18 16.56
C ILE A 366 17.75 -1.29 15.53
N TRP A 367 16.66 -1.86 15.03
CA TRP A 367 16.68 -2.78 13.89
C TRP A 367 16.62 -2.06 12.55
N MET A 368 15.90 -0.94 12.53
CA MET A 368 15.60 -0.17 11.34
C MET A 368 15.19 1.24 11.73
N LEU A 369 15.59 2.21 10.93
CA LEU A 369 15.09 3.57 10.94
C LEU A 369 14.42 3.86 9.61
N PHE A 370 13.30 4.55 9.67
CA PHE A 370 12.57 5.11 8.55
C PHE A 370 12.30 6.59 8.82
N VAL A 371 12.61 7.44 7.85
CA VAL A 371 12.36 8.88 7.87
C VAL A 371 11.56 9.23 6.63
N GLY A 372 10.28 9.55 6.80
CA GLY A 372 9.42 10.00 5.71
C GLY A 372 9.41 11.52 5.58
N ASN A 373 9.36 12.04 4.36
CA ASN A 373 9.10 13.46 4.10
C ASN A 373 7.58 13.72 4.12
N GLY A 374 7.15 14.63 4.97
CA GLY A 374 5.73 14.82 5.30
C GLY A 374 5.26 13.87 6.39
N ARG A 375 3.94 13.80 6.56
CA ARG A 375 3.30 12.95 7.57
C ARG A 375 2.74 11.70 6.91
N TYR A 376 3.18 10.52 7.34
CA TYR A 376 2.56 9.28 6.89
C TYR A 376 1.50 8.78 7.86
N THR A 377 0.47 8.14 7.32
CA THR A 377 -0.60 7.51 8.06
C THR A 377 -0.81 6.06 7.67
N PRO A 378 -1.19 5.19 8.63
CA PRO A 378 -1.35 5.49 10.05
C PRO A 378 0.00 5.56 10.80
N SER A 379 0.04 6.18 11.97
CA SER A 379 1.25 6.32 12.80
C SER A 379 1.56 5.06 13.62
N ASP A 380 0.57 4.20 13.86
CA ASP A 380 0.64 3.02 14.72
C ASP A 380 0.78 1.69 13.94
N GLN A 381 0.89 1.74 12.61
CA GLN A 381 1.03 0.58 11.74
C GLN A 381 2.05 0.87 10.62
N VAL A 382 2.17 -0.06 9.66
CA VAL A 382 2.92 0.16 8.43
C VAL A 382 2.35 1.40 7.72
N PRO A 383 3.18 2.39 7.34
CA PRO A 383 2.72 3.58 6.63
C PRO A 383 2.06 3.19 5.30
N MET A 384 0.83 3.64 5.05
CA MET A 384 0.03 3.27 3.86
C MET A 384 -0.30 4.45 2.94
N SER A 385 -0.43 5.65 3.51
CA SER A 385 -0.72 6.90 2.80
C SER A 385 0.11 8.04 3.38
N ARG A 386 0.25 9.11 2.61
CA ARG A 386 0.91 10.35 3.00
C ARG A 386 -0.03 11.52 2.74
N PRO A 387 -0.90 11.89 3.71
CA PRO A 387 -1.92 12.92 3.50
C PRO A 387 -1.39 14.37 3.49
N GLU A 388 -0.15 14.62 3.94
CA GLU A 388 0.39 15.98 4.10
C GLU A 388 1.89 16.03 3.75
N ILE A 389 2.31 16.93 2.83
CA ILE A 389 3.72 17.08 2.35
C ILE A 389 4.18 18.55 2.31
N HIS A 390 3.64 19.42 3.16
CA HIS A 390 3.90 20.88 3.06
C HIS A 390 4.13 21.62 4.40
N ARG A 391 4.19 20.88 5.51
CA ARG A 391 4.23 21.44 6.88
C ARG A 391 5.62 21.53 7.49
N GLY A 392 6.66 21.22 6.73
CA GLY A 392 8.04 21.14 7.18
C GLY A 392 8.29 19.94 8.10
N THR A 393 7.52 18.86 7.98
CA THR A 393 7.55 17.75 8.95
C THR A 393 8.22 16.52 8.36
N LEU A 394 9.09 15.88 9.15
CA LEU A 394 9.59 14.53 8.94
C LEU A 394 8.86 13.54 9.85
N ASP A 395 8.44 12.41 9.29
CA ASP A 395 7.89 11.26 10.03
C ASP A 395 9.01 10.27 10.36
N VAL A 396 9.46 10.28 11.61
CA VAL A 396 10.60 9.48 12.10
C VAL A 396 10.08 8.26 12.84
N ARG A 397 10.37 7.07 12.30
CA ARG A 397 9.95 5.78 12.84
C ARG A 397 11.14 4.85 13.01
N TYR A 398 11.27 4.22 14.17
CA TYR A 398 12.33 3.24 14.39
C TYR A 398 11.90 2.08 15.27
N LEU A 399 12.54 0.94 15.03
CA LEU A 399 12.25 -0.32 15.70
C LEU A 399 13.31 -0.59 16.77
N LEU A 400 12.95 -0.40 18.04
CA LEU A 400 13.86 -0.59 19.17
C LEU A 400 14.23 -2.06 19.37
N ALA A 401 15.53 -2.30 19.52
CA ALA A 401 16.15 -3.58 19.81
C ALA A 401 16.54 -3.74 21.29
N ASP A 402 16.43 -2.67 22.10
CA ASP A 402 16.81 -2.61 23.52
C ASP A 402 15.99 -3.55 24.44
N HIS A 403 14.87 -4.06 23.95
CA HIS A 403 13.97 -4.91 24.72
C HIS A 403 14.27 -6.41 24.55
N ARG A 404 14.16 -7.15 25.66
CA ARG A 404 14.21 -8.61 25.64
C ARG A 404 13.13 -9.18 24.73
N PHE A 405 13.52 -10.09 23.84
CA PHE A 405 12.64 -10.67 22.80
C PHE A 405 12.04 -9.63 21.84
N SER A 406 12.74 -8.51 21.58
CA SER A 406 12.27 -7.43 20.70
C SER A 406 11.72 -7.93 19.35
N ARG A 407 12.37 -8.92 18.72
CA ARG A 407 11.90 -9.56 17.47
C ARG A 407 10.53 -10.22 17.59
N ILE A 408 10.33 -11.03 18.63
CA ILE A 408 9.06 -11.75 18.85
C ILE A 408 7.96 -10.74 19.17
N ARG A 409 8.27 -9.74 20.00
CA ARG A 409 7.35 -8.66 20.34
C ARG A 409 6.94 -7.85 19.10
N LEU A 410 7.89 -7.52 18.24
CA LEU A 410 7.62 -6.82 16.98
C LEU A 410 6.71 -7.63 16.06
N VAL A 411 7.02 -8.92 15.83
CA VAL A 411 6.20 -9.79 14.99
C VAL A 411 4.81 -9.98 15.59
N ALA A 412 4.70 -10.20 16.90
CA ALA A 412 3.42 -10.30 17.58
C ALA A 412 2.63 -8.99 17.49
N ALA A 413 3.28 -7.84 17.64
CA ALA A 413 2.64 -6.53 17.54
C ALA A 413 2.15 -6.25 16.11
N ALA A 414 2.92 -6.62 15.08
CA ALA A 414 2.49 -6.53 13.69
C ALA A 414 1.29 -7.44 13.39
N LEU A 415 1.31 -8.70 13.87
CA LEU A 415 0.21 -9.67 13.64
C LEU A 415 -1.07 -9.30 14.40
N THR A 416 -0.95 -8.71 15.58
CA THR A 416 -2.09 -8.29 16.40
C THR A 416 -2.56 -6.86 16.09
N GLY A 417 -1.77 -6.13 15.30
CA GLY A 417 -2.02 -4.72 14.99
C GLY A 417 -1.92 -3.82 16.22
N THR A 418 -0.94 -4.08 17.08
CA THR A 418 -0.64 -3.35 18.32
C THR A 418 0.72 -2.64 18.24
N LEU A 419 1.24 -2.45 17.03
CA LEU A 419 2.57 -1.89 16.79
C LEU A 419 2.74 -0.51 17.45
N GLY A 420 1.78 0.40 17.32
CA GLY A 420 1.86 1.72 17.97
C GLY A 420 1.84 1.72 19.50
N THR A 421 1.40 0.64 20.14
CA THR A 421 1.48 0.47 21.60
C THR A 421 2.67 -0.40 22.04
N SER A 422 3.42 -0.95 21.07
CA SER A 422 4.57 -1.80 21.37
C SER A 422 5.73 -0.94 21.88
N PRO A 423 6.39 -1.31 22.99
CA PRO A 423 7.59 -0.63 23.43
C PRO A 423 8.74 -0.76 22.42
N THR A 424 8.64 -1.69 21.46
CA THR A 424 9.65 -1.88 20.41
C THR A 424 9.47 -0.96 19.20
N TYR A 425 8.48 -0.08 19.21
CA TYR A 425 8.20 0.84 18.13
C TYR A 425 8.15 2.26 18.67
N ALA A 426 8.96 3.13 18.08
CA ALA A 426 8.96 4.54 18.37
C ALA A 426 8.60 5.31 17.09
N HIS A 427 7.77 6.34 17.28
CA HIS A 427 7.31 7.21 16.20
C HIS A 427 7.23 8.64 16.73
N ARG A 428 7.77 9.59 15.96
CA ARG A 428 7.61 11.01 16.23
C ARG A 428 7.65 11.82 14.94
N ASN A 429 6.97 12.96 14.97
CA ASN A 429 7.09 13.99 13.95
C ASN A 429 8.13 15.02 14.39
N ALA A 430 9.04 15.42 13.51
CA ALA A 430 10.06 16.42 13.81
C ALA A 430 10.41 17.26 12.58
N LEU A 431 10.92 18.49 12.77
CA LEU A 431 11.45 19.30 11.66
C LEU A 431 12.82 18.78 11.19
N SER A 432 13.57 18.18 12.12
CA SER A 432 14.90 17.61 11.90
C SER A 432 15.15 16.46 12.87
N VAL A 433 16.03 15.54 12.49
CA VAL A 433 16.54 14.48 13.37
C VAL A 433 18.02 14.24 13.07
N SER A 434 18.81 14.14 14.13
CA SER A 434 20.23 13.77 14.07
C SER A 434 20.40 12.32 14.47
N ILE A 435 21.14 11.56 13.66
CA ILE A 435 21.49 10.16 13.92
C ILE A 435 23.00 10.00 13.84
N GLU A 436 23.58 9.45 14.89
CA GLU A 436 24.98 9.05 14.96
C GLU A 436 25.06 7.53 15.15
N ILE A 437 25.93 6.86 14.40
CA ILE A 437 26.09 5.41 14.40
C ILE A 437 27.31 5.02 15.23
N ASP A 438 27.11 4.13 16.19
CA ASP A 438 28.20 3.58 17.00
C ASP A 438 28.81 2.36 16.28
N GLY A 439 29.84 2.59 15.47
CA GLY A 439 30.60 1.51 14.83
C GLY A 439 30.96 1.80 13.38
N ASP A 440 30.78 0.81 12.52
CA ASP A 440 31.10 0.94 11.09
C ASP A 440 30.10 1.84 10.37
N PRO A 441 30.52 2.56 9.31
CA PRO A 441 29.61 3.31 8.47
C PRO A 441 28.48 2.43 7.93
N VAL A 442 27.30 3.01 7.79
CA VAL A 442 26.11 2.33 7.28
C VAL A 442 25.59 2.99 6.01
N ALA A 443 25.03 2.16 5.15
CA ALA A 443 24.38 2.60 3.93
C ALA A 443 23.11 3.38 4.22
N LEU A 444 23.06 4.59 3.68
CA LEU A 444 21.88 5.42 3.56
C LEU A 444 21.13 5.07 2.28
N ALA A 445 19.87 4.65 2.44
CA ALA A 445 18.98 4.48 1.29
C ALA A 445 17.91 5.56 1.27
N THR A 446 17.82 6.29 0.16
CA THR A 446 16.79 7.31 -0.13
C THR A 446 15.94 6.83 -1.29
N ASP A 447 14.62 6.89 -1.14
CA ASP A 447 13.62 6.54 -2.16
C ASP A 447 13.80 5.16 -2.82
N GLY A 448 14.51 4.25 -2.13
CA GLY A 448 14.76 2.88 -2.59
C GLY A 448 16.17 2.62 -3.11
N GLU A 449 17.00 3.66 -3.28
CA GLU A 449 18.37 3.58 -3.78
C GLU A 449 19.38 3.92 -2.70
N VAL A 450 20.54 3.27 -2.71
CA VAL A 450 21.64 3.56 -1.78
C VAL A 450 22.45 4.73 -2.32
N VAL A 451 22.59 5.79 -1.54
CA VAL A 451 23.19 7.07 -2.01
C VAL A 451 24.49 7.43 -1.32
N ALA A 452 24.72 6.97 -0.09
CA ALA A 452 25.92 7.29 0.68
C ALA A 452 26.15 6.24 1.77
N ASP A 453 27.40 6.16 2.26
CA ASP A 453 27.75 5.42 3.48
C ASP A 453 28.30 6.42 4.51
N GLY A 454 27.83 6.35 5.74
CA GLY A 454 28.24 7.31 6.77
C GLY A 454 28.00 6.85 8.20
N ARG A 455 28.50 7.63 9.15
CA ARG A 455 28.26 7.45 10.59
C ARG A 455 27.40 8.55 11.18
N ARG A 456 27.31 9.72 10.54
CA ARG A 456 26.53 10.85 11.06
C ARG A 456 25.59 11.34 9.99
N PHE A 457 24.30 11.38 10.32
CA PHE A 457 23.24 11.77 9.42
C PHE A 457 22.39 12.87 10.07
N GLU A 458 22.32 14.03 9.44
CA GLU A 458 21.41 15.11 9.84
C GLU A 458 20.28 15.21 8.82
N PHE A 459 19.09 14.76 9.22
CA PHE A 459 17.87 14.88 8.42
C PHE A 459 17.16 16.18 8.74
N ARG A 460 16.69 16.88 7.71
CA ARG A 460 15.90 18.09 7.87
C ARG A 460 14.83 18.17 6.79
N SER A 461 13.62 18.57 7.19
CA SER A 461 12.61 18.99 6.21
C SER A 461 12.91 20.42 5.77
N GLU A 462 13.03 20.63 4.47
CA GLU A 462 13.09 21.94 3.86
C GLU A 462 11.70 22.31 3.32
N PRO A 463 10.96 23.19 4.02
CA PRO A 463 9.59 23.46 3.64
C PRO A 463 9.52 24.24 2.33
N ARG A 464 8.50 23.92 1.51
CA ARG A 464 8.11 24.69 0.32
C ARG A 464 9.23 24.88 -0.71
N ARG A 465 10.07 23.86 -0.91
CA ARG A 465 11.21 23.94 -1.81
C ARG A 465 10.88 23.62 -3.26
N VAL A 466 9.99 22.67 -3.49
CA VAL A 466 9.62 22.28 -4.85
C VAL A 466 8.39 23.08 -5.27
N VAL A 467 8.50 23.81 -6.38
CA VAL A 467 7.37 24.45 -7.05
C VAL A 467 6.81 23.45 -8.05
N LEU A 468 5.73 22.75 -7.69
CA LEU A 468 5.16 21.68 -8.50
C LEU A 468 3.96 22.21 -9.31
N TYR A 469 4.00 22.13 -10.64
CA TYR A 469 2.84 22.40 -11.47
C TYR A 469 1.73 21.40 -11.16
N ARG A 470 0.60 21.91 -10.69
CA ARG A 470 -0.57 21.10 -10.35
C ARG A 470 -1.82 21.95 -10.38
N ARG A 471 -2.92 21.32 -10.79
CA ARG A 471 -4.27 21.85 -10.71
C ARG A 471 -5.20 20.70 -10.29
N LEU A 472 -5.91 20.88 -9.17
CA LEU A 472 -6.89 19.92 -8.66
C LEU A 472 -8.21 19.96 -9.43
#